data_AF-A0A1M5YFM0-F1
#
_entry.id   AF-A0A1M5YFM0-F1
#
_cell.length_a   1.000
_cell.length_b   1.000
_cell.length_c   1.000
_cell.angle_alpha   90.00
_cell.angle_beta   90.00
_cell.angle_gamma   90.00
#
_symmetry.space_group_name_H-M   'P 1'
#
loop_
_entity.id
_entity.type
_entity.pdbx_description
1 polymer ?
#
loop_
_entity_poly.entity_id
_entity_poly.type
_entity_poly.pdbx_seq_one_letter_code
_entity_poly.pdbx_strand_id
1 'polypeptide(L)'
;MPEFGHPFSVLKQDRLLTHKELVRAIRFMIAAEYEAIQLYQQLAESTDNVLAQNVLQDIADEEKVHAGEFLRLLKELEPDEERFYQQGAEEVEEEFLSQGDTAQEAGETPAEGQGLGIGSLKK
;
A
#
# COMPACT_ATOMS: atom_id res chain seq x y z
N MET A 1 -6.45 0.60 -20.10
CA MET A 1 -6.79 1.89 -20.71
C MET A 1 -8.18 1.83 -21.30
N PRO A 2 -9.10 2.71 -20.89
CA PRO A 2 -10.15 2.34 -19.94
C PRO A 2 -10.93 1.10 -20.39
N GLU A 3 -11.16 0.16 -19.48
CA GLU A 3 -12.31 -0.75 -19.57
C GLU A 3 -13.14 -0.49 -18.31
N PHE A 4 -14.29 0.16 -18.49
CA PHE A 4 -15.36 0.29 -17.51
C PHE A 4 -15.93 -1.11 -17.16
N GLY A 5 -15.10 -2.01 -16.60
CA GLY A 5 -15.50 -3.36 -16.14
C GLY A 5 -16.33 -3.34 -14.85
N HIS A 6 -16.20 -2.19 -14.15
CA HIS A 6 -17.18 -1.40 -13.40
C HIS A 6 -17.71 -1.87 -12.05
N PRO A 7 -17.86 -0.93 -11.09
CA PRO A 7 -18.83 -1.05 -10.00
C PRO A 7 -20.26 -0.79 -10.51
N PHE A 8 -20.69 -1.46 -11.62
CA PHE A 8 -22.00 -1.46 -12.33
C PHE A 8 -22.28 -0.45 -13.48
N SER A 9 -21.93 -0.77 -14.75
CA SER A 9 -21.52 0.20 -15.79
C SER A 9 -22.34 1.36 -16.31
N VAL A 10 -23.53 1.53 -15.80
CA VAL A 10 -24.39 2.67 -16.16
C VAL A 10 -25.36 2.98 -15.01
N LEU A 11 -25.67 2.00 -14.15
CA LEU A 11 -26.66 2.06 -13.07
C LEU A 11 -26.17 1.31 -11.83
N LYS A 12 -26.57 1.75 -10.63
CA LYS A 12 -26.34 0.99 -9.39
C LYS A 12 -26.95 -0.42 -9.48
N GLN A 13 -26.44 -1.38 -8.71
CA GLN A 13 -27.05 -2.71 -8.61
C GLN A 13 -28.51 -2.64 -8.19
N ASP A 14 -29.32 -3.54 -8.74
CA ASP A 14 -30.74 -3.70 -8.39
C ASP A 14 -30.93 -4.12 -6.93
N ARG A 15 -29.90 -4.71 -6.31
CA ARG A 15 -29.85 -5.01 -4.88
C ARG A 15 -28.65 -4.36 -4.22
N LEU A 16 -28.74 -4.17 -2.90
CA LEU A 16 -27.59 -3.80 -2.10
C LEU A 16 -26.54 -4.93 -2.08
N LEU A 17 -25.29 -4.53 -1.90
CA LEU A 17 -24.21 -5.46 -1.64
C LEU A 17 -24.45 -6.18 -0.31
N THR A 18 -24.14 -7.47 -0.30
CA THR A 18 -23.91 -8.17 0.97
C THR A 18 -22.65 -7.61 1.61
N HIS A 19 -22.52 -7.77 2.92
CA HIS A 19 -21.33 -7.33 3.64
C HIS A 19 -20.02 -7.91 3.04
N LYS A 20 -20.01 -9.20 2.70
CA LYS A 20 -18.85 -9.84 2.05
C LYS A 20 -18.50 -9.25 0.68
N GLU A 21 -19.51 -8.82 -0.08
CA GLU A 21 -19.28 -8.15 -1.38
C GLU A 21 -18.74 -6.75 -1.18
N LEU A 22 -19.21 -6.01 -0.18
CA LEU A 22 -18.67 -4.70 0.16
C LEU A 22 -17.19 -4.81 0.58
N VAL A 23 -16.86 -5.74 1.49
CA VAL A 23 -15.47 -6.00 1.90
C VAL A 23 -14.59 -6.33 0.69
N ARG A 24 -15.07 -7.19 -0.22
CA ARG A 24 -14.36 -7.50 -1.46
C ARG A 24 -14.17 -6.28 -2.35
N ALA A 25 -15.19 -5.43 -2.49
CA ALA A 25 -15.09 -4.21 -3.28
C ALA A 25 -14.05 -3.24 -2.69
N ILE A 26 -14.00 -3.07 -1.37
CA ILE A 26 -12.99 -2.23 -0.72
C ILE A 26 -11.57 -2.77 -0.95
N ARG A 27 -11.34 -4.08 -0.90
CA ARG A 27 -10.03 -4.67 -1.25
C ARG A 27 -9.62 -4.34 -2.69
N PHE A 28 -10.57 -4.34 -3.62
CA PHE A 28 -10.29 -3.93 -5.01
C PHE A 28 -9.99 -2.43 -5.12
N MET A 29 -10.63 -1.56 -4.32
CA MET A 29 -10.32 -0.13 -4.32
C MET A 29 -8.88 0.11 -3.83
N ILE A 30 -8.44 -0.56 -2.76
CA ILE A 30 -7.04 -0.49 -2.30
C ILE A 30 -6.07 -0.90 -3.43
N ALA A 31 -6.37 -2.01 -4.12
CA ALA A 31 -5.53 -2.47 -5.22
C ALA A 31 -5.50 -1.48 -6.40
N ALA A 32 -6.63 -0.81 -6.69
CA ALA A 32 -6.71 0.21 -7.73
C ALA A 32 -5.83 1.43 -7.40
N GLU A 33 -5.78 1.86 -6.14
CA GLU A 33 -4.89 2.95 -5.75
C GLU A 33 -3.41 2.58 -5.90
N TYR A 34 -3.02 1.36 -5.54
CA TYR A 34 -1.63 0.90 -5.79
C TYR A 34 -1.29 0.80 -7.28
N GLU A 35 -2.23 0.41 -8.14
CA GLU A 35 -2.04 0.45 -9.58
C GLU A 35 -1.86 1.90 -10.07
N ALA A 36 -2.69 2.83 -9.59
CA ALA A 36 -2.63 4.25 -9.95
C ALA A 36 -1.28 4.86 -9.57
N ILE A 37 -0.81 4.65 -8.33
CA ILE A 37 0.51 5.09 -7.85
C ILE A 37 1.60 4.63 -8.83
N GLN A 38 1.63 3.33 -9.15
CA GLN A 38 2.66 2.76 -10.00
C GLN A 38 2.62 3.33 -11.42
N LEU A 39 1.44 3.50 -12.01
CA LEU A 39 1.27 4.07 -13.34
C LEU A 39 1.77 5.52 -13.41
N TYR A 40 1.45 6.33 -12.40
CA TYR A 40 1.82 7.74 -12.39
C TYR A 40 3.31 7.93 -12.13
N GLN A 41 3.89 7.22 -11.17
CA GLN A 41 5.33 7.29 -10.87
C GLN A 41 6.15 6.84 -12.08
N GLN A 42 5.80 5.71 -12.69
CA GLN A 42 6.53 5.20 -13.84
C GLN A 42 6.45 6.14 -15.05
N LEU A 43 5.29 6.78 -15.27
CA LEU A 43 5.15 7.77 -16.34
C LEU A 43 5.95 9.05 -16.05
N ALA A 44 5.97 9.52 -14.80
CA ALA A 44 6.78 10.66 -14.38
C ALA A 44 8.28 10.41 -14.62
N GLU A 45 8.76 9.21 -14.27
CA GLU A 45 10.14 8.78 -14.52
C GLU A 45 10.47 8.65 -16.02
N SER A 46 9.46 8.50 -16.87
CA SER A 46 9.60 8.23 -18.32
C SER A 46 9.43 9.46 -19.22
N THR A 47 9.41 10.67 -18.66
CA THR A 47 9.30 11.92 -19.43
C THR A 47 10.29 12.96 -18.93
N ASP A 48 10.72 13.87 -19.81
CA ASP A 48 11.54 15.05 -19.48
C ASP A 48 10.69 16.33 -19.30
N ASN A 49 9.37 16.24 -19.44
CA ASN A 49 8.47 17.37 -19.23
C ASN A 49 8.28 17.64 -17.73
N VAL A 50 8.99 18.64 -17.22
CA VAL A 50 8.99 19.03 -15.79
C VAL A 50 7.59 19.28 -15.22
N LEU A 51 6.69 19.89 -16.00
CA LEU A 51 5.33 20.13 -15.53
C LEU A 51 4.57 18.81 -15.33
N ALA A 52 4.68 17.89 -16.28
CA ALA A 52 4.04 16.58 -16.17
C ALA A 52 4.59 15.77 -15.00
N GLN A 53 5.91 15.77 -14.78
CA GLN A 53 6.53 15.11 -13.64
C GLN A 53 5.97 15.60 -12.31
N ASN A 54 5.90 16.92 -12.12
CA ASN A 54 5.40 17.51 -10.87
C ASN A 54 3.94 17.12 -10.62
N VAL A 55 3.08 17.19 -11.64
CA VAL A 55 1.66 16.85 -11.50
C VAL A 55 1.48 15.35 -11.22
N LEU A 56 2.18 14.48 -11.96
CA LEU A 56 2.06 13.03 -11.78
C LEU A 56 2.57 12.57 -10.42
N GLN A 57 3.65 13.16 -9.91
CA GLN A 57 4.20 12.82 -8.60
C GLN A 57 3.27 13.28 -7.47
N ASP A 58 2.70 14.48 -7.57
CA ASP A 58 1.72 15.00 -6.61
C ASP A 58 0.48 14.09 -6.53
N ILE A 59 -0.09 13.74 -7.69
CA ILE A 59 -1.23 12.80 -7.76
C ILE A 59 -0.84 11.44 -7.16
N ALA A 60 0.33 10.90 -7.49
CA ALA A 60 0.78 9.61 -6.92
C ALA A 60 0.90 9.64 -5.39
N ASP A 61 1.24 10.80 -4.80
CA ASP A 61 1.28 10.95 -3.35
C ASP A 61 -0.13 11.06 -2.74
N GLU A 62 -1.09 11.68 -3.44
CA GLU A 62 -2.51 11.68 -3.05
C GLU A 62 -3.10 10.26 -3.05
N GLU A 63 -2.79 9.42 -4.04
CA GLU A 63 -3.33 8.05 -4.10
C GLU A 63 -2.83 7.17 -2.93
N LYS A 64 -1.66 7.47 -2.35
CA LYS A 64 -1.20 6.82 -1.10
C LYS A 64 -2.11 7.16 0.07
N VAL A 65 -2.63 8.39 0.13
CA VAL A 65 -3.61 8.80 1.14
C VAL A 65 -4.91 8.03 0.95
N HIS A 66 -5.41 7.93 -0.29
CA HIS A 66 -6.63 7.18 -0.61
C HIS A 66 -6.49 5.68 -0.26
N ALA A 67 -5.35 5.06 -0.56
CA ALA A 67 -5.07 3.69 -0.15
C ALA A 67 -5.17 3.53 1.38
N GLY A 68 -4.66 4.50 2.14
CA GLY A 68 -4.78 4.55 3.60
C GLY A 68 -6.22 4.71 4.11
N GLU A 69 -7.02 5.56 3.47
CA GLU A 69 -8.44 5.74 3.80
C GLU A 69 -9.24 4.44 3.60
N PHE A 70 -9.04 3.77 2.46
CA PHE A 70 -9.69 2.48 2.19
C PHE A 70 -9.22 1.38 3.13
N LEU A 71 -7.92 1.35 3.47
CA LEU A 71 -7.41 0.41 4.46
C LEU A 71 -8.04 0.64 5.84
N ARG A 72 -8.19 1.90 6.28
CA ARG A 72 -8.86 2.21 7.55
C ARG A 72 -10.32 1.74 7.53
N LEU A 73 -11.04 1.95 6.42
CA LEU A 73 -12.40 1.46 6.27
C LEU A 73 -12.45 -0.07 6.26
N LEU A 74 -11.52 -0.76 5.59
CA LEU A 74 -11.45 -2.22 5.57
C LEU A 74 -11.30 -2.80 6.98
N LYS A 75 -10.43 -2.21 7.81
CA LYS A 75 -10.26 -2.62 9.21
C LYS A 75 -11.53 -2.46 10.05
N GLU A 76 -12.40 -1.51 9.71
CA GLU A 76 -13.71 -1.37 10.36
C GLU A 76 -14.68 -2.47 9.93
N LEU A 77 -14.67 -2.80 8.63
CA LEU A 77 -15.61 -3.75 8.03
C LEU A 77 -15.23 -5.21 8.32
N GLU A 78 -13.93 -5.54 8.37
CA GLU A 78 -13.41 -6.89 8.58
C GLU A 78 -12.32 -6.87 9.68
N PRO A 79 -12.69 -6.64 10.95
CA PRO A 79 -11.71 -6.47 12.04
C PRO A 79 -10.87 -7.72 12.32
N ASP A 80 -11.40 -8.91 12.04
CA ASP A 80 -10.67 -10.18 12.21
C ASP A 80 -9.50 -10.34 11.23
N GLU A 81 -9.44 -9.54 10.15
CA GLU A 81 -8.33 -9.53 9.18
C GLU A 81 -7.06 -8.88 9.78
N GLU A 82 -7.21 -7.98 10.76
CA GLU A 82 -6.10 -7.24 11.38
C GLU A 82 -5.02 -8.17 11.96
N ARG A 83 -5.43 -9.32 12.52
CA ARG A 83 -4.49 -10.31 13.07
C ARG A 83 -3.49 -10.82 12.02
N PHE A 84 -3.92 -10.94 10.76
CA PHE A 84 -3.05 -11.39 9.69
C PHE A 84 -2.07 -10.29 9.27
N TYR A 85 -2.49 -9.02 9.31
CA TYR A 85 -1.58 -7.89 9.05
C TYR A 85 -0.51 -7.77 10.13
N GLN A 86 -0.88 -7.96 11.40
CA GLN A 86 0.07 -7.97 12.52
C GLN A 86 1.04 -9.14 12.41
N GLN A 87 0.53 -10.35 12.15
CA GLN A 87 1.38 -11.53 11.93
C GLN A 87 2.35 -11.30 10.75
N GLY A 88 1.86 -10.79 9.62
CA GLY A 88 2.73 -10.51 8.47
C GLY A 88 3.78 -9.44 8.76
N ALA A 89 3.48 -8.44 9.59
CA ALA A 89 4.47 -7.47 10.03
C ALA A 89 5.52 -8.12 10.94
N GLU A 90 5.10 -8.94 11.91
CA GLU A 90 6.01 -9.70 12.79
C GLU A 90 6.95 -10.61 11.98
N GLU A 91 6.43 -11.33 10.98
CA GLU A 91 7.22 -12.18 10.08
C GLU A 91 8.34 -11.39 9.36
N VAL A 92 8.07 -10.15 8.92
CA VAL A 92 9.08 -9.30 8.26
C VAL A 92 10.09 -8.72 9.27
N GLU A 93 9.65 -8.37 10.48
CA GLU A 93 10.55 -7.90 11.54
C GLU A 93 11.55 -9.00 11.96
N GLU A 94 11.13 -10.26 12.01
CA GLU A 94 12.03 -11.39 12.25
C GLU A 94 13.11 -11.51 11.16
N GLU A 95 12.77 -11.26 9.89
CA GLU A 95 13.74 -11.25 8.78
C GLU A 95 14.74 -10.08 8.86
N PHE A 96 14.32 -8.91 9.34
CA PHE A 96 15.25 -7.79 9.55
C PHE A 96 16.27 -8.08 10.65
N LEU A 97 15.84 -8.74 11.73
CA LEU A 97 16.73 -9.14 12.82
C LEU A 97 17.71 -10.23 12.39
N SER A 98 17.25 -11.22 11.60
CA SER A 98 18.10 -12.29 11.09
C SER A 98 19.20 -11.78 10.14
N GLN A 99 18.89 -10.76 9.32
CA GLN A 99 19.87 -10.10 8.46
C GLN A 99 20.87 -9.25 9.25
N GLY A 100 20.44 -8.61 10.35
CA GLY A 100 21.32 -7.86 11.24
C GLY A 100 22.41 -8.73 11.88
N ASP A 101 22.06 -9.95 12.29
CA ASP A 101 22.99 -10.91 12.89
C ASP A 101 24.01 -11.43 11.85
N THR A 102 23.59 -11.68 10.61
CA THR A 102 24.50 -12.13 9.54
C THR A 102 25.48 -11.06 9.08
N ALA A 103 25.10 -9.77 9.06
CA ALA A 103 26.01 -8.67 8.76
C ALA A 103 27.07 -8.48 9.87
N GLN A 104 26.69 -8.74 11.13
CA GLN A 104 27.60 -8.66 12.27
C GLN A 104 28.65 -9.78 12.29
N GLU A 105 28.30 -10.98 11.81
CA GLU A 105 29.24 -12.10 11.63
C GLU A 105 30.16 -11.93 10.41
N ALA A 106 29.72 -11.23 9.36
CA ALA A 106 30.49 -11.00 8.13
C ALA A 106 31.51 -9.84 8.22
N GLY A 107 31.51 -9.06 9.31
CA GLY A 107 32.43 -7.92 9.47
C GLY A 107 32.14 -6.75 8.52
N GLU A 108 30.98 -6.74 7.88
CA GLU A 108 30.55 -5.64 7.03
C GLU A 108 29.84 -4.58 7.88
N THR A 109 30.30 -3.33 7.78
CA THR A 109 29.68 -2.21 8.49
C THR A 109 28.33 -1.92 7.80
N PRO A 110 27.19 -1.90 8.51
CA PRO A 110 25.93 -1.55 7.87
C PRO A 110 26.05 -0.15 7.28
N ALA A 111 25.77 0.00 5.99
CA ALA A 111 25.68 1.30 5.36
C ALA A 111 24.60 2.12 6.09
N GLU A 112 24.93 3.38 6.44
CA GLU A 112 23.99 4.35 7.00
C GLU A 112 22.90 4.68 5.96
N GLY A 113 21.91 3.81 5.84
CA GLY A 113 20.67 4.04 5.11
C GLY A 113 19.55 4.32 6.11
N GLN A 114 18.84 5.43 5.94
CA GLN A 114 17.66 5.79 6.73
C GLN A 114 16.63 4.64 6.69
N GLY A 115 16.59 3.85 7.76
CA GLY A 115 15.65 2.77 7.99
C GLY A 115 15.27 2.75 9.47
N LEU A 116 13.99 2.50 9.73
CA LEU A 116 13.25 2.76 10.98
C LEU A 116 14.05 2.39 12.24
N GLY A 117 14.27 3.39 13.10
CA GLY A 117 15.07 3.26 14.31
C GLY A 117 14.48 2.23 15.28
N ILE A 118 15.21 1.12 15.45
CA ILE A 118 14.97 -0.02 16.35
C ILE A 118 15.06 0.38 17.86
N GLY A 119 14.98 1.68 18.19
CA GLY A 119 15.27 2.23 19.52
C GLY A 119 14.07 2.71 20.34
N SER A 120 12.85 2.76 19.79
CA SER A 120 11.76 3.52 20.44
C SER A 120 10.70 2.73 21.20
N LEU A 121 10.76 1.39 21.27
CA LEU A 121 9.66 0.58 21.84
C LEU A 121 10.07 -0.32 23.02
N LYS A 122 10.95 0.18 23.89
CA LYS A 122 11.04 -0.31 25.28
C LYS A 122 10.93 0.85 26.25
N LYS A 123 9.70 1.19 26.63
CA LYS A 123 9.33 1.66 27.98
C LYS A 123 7.89 1.30 28.27
#